data_AF-A0A2E0Y6Y9-F1
#
_entry.id   AF-A0A2E0Y6Y9-F1
#
_cell.length_a   1.000
_cell.length_b   1.000
_cell.length_c   1.000
_cell.angle_alpha   90.00
_cell.angle_beta   90.00
_cell.angle_gamma   90.00
#
_symmetry.space_group_name_H-M   'P 1'
#
loop_
_entity.id
_entity.type
_entity.pdbx_description
1 polymer ?
#
loop_
_entity_poly.entity_id
_entity_poly.type
_entity_poly.pdbx_seq_one_letter_code
_entity_poly.pdbx_strand_id
1 'polypeptide(L)' 'VHALLTDAGREAVSSAPTPLQEAFSVRFEQLQDWEQSLILSALQRVAAMMDADEIDASPFLELGDLAHHHEPPAQG' A
#
# COMPACT_ATOMS: atom_id res chain seq x y z
N VAL A 1 10.68 -17.49 15.24
CA VAL A 1 11.54 -16.32 15.58
C VAL A 1 10.66 -15.09 15.47
N HIS A 2 10.55 -14.28 16.53
CA HIS A 2 9.75 -13.04 16.51
C HIS A 2 10.68 -11.84 16.56
N ALA A 3 10.60 -10.98 15.55
CA ALA A 3 11.29 -9.69 15.56
C ALA A 3 10.42 -8.66 16.27
N LEU A 4 11.00 -7.92 17.21
CA LEU A 4 10.37 -6.80 17.89
C LEU A 4 11.08 -5.52 17.47
N LEU A 5 10.33 -4.44 17.26
CA LEU A 5 10.96 -3.14 16.99
C LEU A 5 11.78 -2.69 18.21
N THR A 6 12.94 -2.11 17.94
CA THR A 6 13.71 -1.33 18.92
C THR A 6 12.98 -0.02 19.22
N ASP A 7 13.38 0.68 20.27
CA ASP A 7 12.79 1.99 20.60
C ASP A 7 12.98 3.00 19.46
N ALA A 8 14.16 3.01 18.84
CA ALA A 8 14.43 3.81 17.63
C ALA A 8 13.51 3.42 16.45
N GLY A 9 13.19 2.14 16.30
CA GLY A 9 12.25 1.68 15.28
C GLY A 9 10.82 2.16 15.53
N ARG A 10 10.37 2.18 16.80
CA ARG A 10 9.06 2.74 17.18
C ARG A 10 8.97 4.23 16.88
N GLU A 11 10.00 5.00 17.20
CA GLU A 11 10.05 6.43 16.93
C GLU A 11 10.08 6.74 15.43
N ALA A 12 10.81 5.94 14.64
CA ALA A 12 10.84 6.06 13.19
C ALA A 12 9.47 5.80 12.55
N VAL A 13 8.71 4.81 13.03
CA VAL A 13 7.34 4.55 12.57
C VAL A 13 6.39 5.66 13.00
N SER A 14 6.50 6.15 14.24
CA SER A 14 5.64 7.24 14.74
C SER A 14 5.86 8.57 14.03
N SER A 15 7.06 8.81 13.51
CA SER A 15 7.41 10.02 12.76
C SER A 15 7.31 9.83 11.24
N ALA A 16 6.99 8.61 10.78
CA ALA A 16 6.86 8.33 9.38
C ALA A 16 5.66 9.09 8.80
N PRO A 17 5.81 9.76 7.64
CA PRO A 17 4.68 10.33 6.94
C PRO A 17 3.73 9.21 6.49
N THR A 18 2.45 9.56 6.32
CA THR A 18 1.45 8.66 5.73
C THR A 18 2.01 8.01 4.45
N PRO A 19 1.89 6.69 4.28
CA PRO A 19 2.33 6.01 3.07
C PRO A 19 1.83 6.72 1.82
N LEU A 20 2.72 6.88 0.83
CA LEU A 20 2.40 7.60 -0.40
C LEU A 20 1.16 7.03 -1.10
N GLN A 21 0.97 5.70 -1.03
CA GLN A 21 -0.17 4.99 -1.59
C GLN A 21 -1.47 5.37 -0.87
N GLU A 22 -1.46 5.40 0.47
CA GLU A 22 -2.64 5.77 1.26
C GLU A 22 -3.02 7.24 1.00
N ALA A 23 -2.04 8.14 1.01
CA ALA A 23 -2.26 9.54 0.67
C ALA A 23 -2.74 9.73 -0.78
N PHE A 24 -2.33 8.87 -1.71
CA PHE A 24 -2.82 8.86 -3.08
C PHE A 24 -4.28 8.39 -3.14
N SER A 25 -4.61 7.24 -2.54
CA SER A 25 -5.98 6.68 -2.55
C SER A 25 -6.99 7.68 -2.02
N VAL A 26 -6.72 8.29 -0.85
CA VAL A 26 -7.61 9.29 -0.25
C VAL A 26 -7.87 10.47 -1.18
N ARG A 27 -6.83 10.98 -1.85
CA ARG A 27 -6.96 12.12 -2.77
C ARG A 27 -7.63 11.74 -4.08
N PHE A 28 -7.39 10.53 -4.58
CA PHE A 28 -7.98 10.02 -5.82
C PHE A 28 -9.48 9.76 -5.65
N GLU A 29 -9.89 9.16 -4.54
CA GLU A 29 -11.30 8.88 -4.22
C GLU A 29 -12.14 10.16 -4.04
N GLN A 30 -11.50 11.29 -3.72
CA GLN A 30 -12.16 12.59 -3.59
C GLN A 30 -12.42 13.29 -4.93
N LEU A 31 -11.84 12.80 -6.03
CA LEU A 31 -12.04 13.35 -7.37
C LEU A 31 -13.41 12.96 -7.91
N GLN A 32 -13.94 13.77 -8.84
CA GLN A 32 -15.14 13.40 -9.57
C GLN A 32 -14.89 12.16 -10.44
N ASP A 33 -15.94 11.36 -10.71
CA ASP A 33 -15.83 10.14 -11.52
C ASP A 33 -15.14 10.36 -12.86
N TRP A 34 -15.37 11.52 -13.49
CA TRP A 34 -14.77 11.87 -14.77
C TRP A 34 -13.26 12.14 -14.66
N GLU A 35 -12.80 12.70 -13.55
CA GLU A 35 -11.37 12.96 -13.27
C GLU A 35 -10.64 11.66 -13.00
N GLN A 36 -11.24 10.78 -12.19
CA GLN A 36 -10.71 9.44 -11.94
C GLN A 36 -10.57 8.65 -13.24
N SER A 37 -11.59 8.69 -14.09
CA SER A 37 -11.60 8.04 -15.40
C SER A 37 -10.52 8.59 -16.34
N LEU A 38 -10.29 9.91 -16.32
CA LEU A 38 -9.25 10.56 -17.11
C LEU A 38 -7.85 10.10 -16.69
N ILE A 39 -7.59 10.09 -15.38
CA ILE A 39 -6.30 9.64 -14.82
C ILE A 39 -6.05 8.16 -15.15
N LEU A 40 -7.06 7.31 -14.97
CA LEU A 40 -6.97 5.88 -15.30
C LEU A 40 -6.64 5.67 -16.78
N SER A 41 -7.33 6.39 -17.67
CA SER A 41 -7.11 6.30 -19.11
C SER A 41 -5.69 6.74 -19.51
N ALA A 42 -5.18 7.80 -18.87
CA ALA A 42 -3.82 8.28 -19.09
C ALA A 42 -2.77 7.26 -18.64
N LEU A 43 -2.96 6.65 -17.45
CA LEU A 43 -2.10 5.58 -16.94
C LEU A 43 -2.08 4.37 -17.88
N GLN A 44 -3.23 3.92 -18.33
CA GLN A 44 -3.36 2.81 -19.28
C GLN A 44 -2.63 3.12 -20.60
N ARG A 45 -2.76 4.34 -21.12
CA ARG A 45 -2.05 4.77 -22.33
C ARG A 45 -0.53 4.74 -22.13
N VAL A 46 -0.04 5.23 -21.00
CA VAL A 46 1.40 5.22 -20.68
C VAL A 46 1.90 3.78 -20.57
N ALA A 47 1.19 2.90 -19.86
CA ALA A 47 1.53 1.49 -19.74
C ALA A 47 1.60 0.80 -21.12
N ALA A 48 0.61 1.05 -21.99
CA ALA A 48 0.62 0.53 -23.36
C ALA A 48 1.82 1.05 -24.18
N MET A 49 2.23 2.31 -24.00
CA MET A 49 3.42 2.85 -24.66
C MET A 49 4.73 2.26 -24.13
N MET A 50 4.73 1.70 -22.92
CA MET A 50 5.88 1.01 -22.33
C MET A 50 5.99 -0.46 -22.77
N ASP A 51 5.13 -0.92 -23.70
CA ASP A 51 5.00 -2.33 -24.09
C ASP A 51 4.79 -3.23 -22.85
N ALA A 52 4.11 -2.69 -21.84
CA ALA A 52 3.96 -3.32 -20.52
C ALA A 52 2.92 -4.44 -20.48
N ASP A 53 2.50 -4.96 -21.64
CA ASP A 53 1.61 -6.14 -21.73
C ASP A 53 2.25 -7.41 -21.11
N GLU A 54 3.58 -7.43 -20.90
CA GLU A 54 4.30 -8.49 -20.19
C GLU A 54 4.80 -8.11 -18.78
N ILE A 55 4.47 -6.93 -18.24
CA ILE A 55 4.82 -6.62 -16.84
C ILE A 55 3.78 -7.29 -15.93
N ASP A 56 4.10 -8.51 -15.49
CA ASP A 56 3.40 -9.20 -14.41
C ASP A 56 3.53 -8.39 -13.11
N ALA A 57 2.55 -7.52 -12.86
CA ALA A 57 2.47 -6.67 -11.66
C ALA A 57 1.82 -7.37 -10.46
N SER A 58 1.54 -8.68 -10.57
CA SER A 58 1.01 -9.52 -9.49
C SER A 58 2.15 -10.00 -8.59
N PRO A 59 2.10 -9.87 -7.26
CA PRO A 59 1.67 -8.75 -6.43
C PRO A 59 2.94 -8.08 -5.82
N PHE A 60 3.42 -6.98 -6.41
CA PHE A 60 4.23 -6.02 -5.62
C PHE A 60 3.35 -5.18 -4.66
N LEU A 61 2.05 -5.51 -4.62
CA LEU A 61 1.02 -4.99 -3.74
C LEU A 61 0.47 -6.08 -2.77
N GLU A 62 1.22 -7.16 -2.50
CA GLU A 62 0.93 -8.02 -1.35
C GLU A 62 1.48 -7.36 -0.07
N LEU A 63 0.59 -6.60 0.56
CA LEU A 63 0.37 -6.52 2.01
C LEU A 63 1.47 -7.17 2.86
N GLY A 64 2.19 -6.33 3.61
CA GLY A 64 2.64 -6.73 4.93
C GLY A 64 1.43 -6.97 5.81
N ASP A 65 0.76 -8.11 5.64
CA ASP A 65 -0.21 -8.69 6.56
C ASP A 65 0.57 -9.14 7.81
N LEU A 66 1.02 -8.17 8.59
CA LEU A 66 1.72 -8.39 9.86
C LEU A 66 0.76 -8.52 11.04
N ALA A 67 -0.55 -8.61 10.77
CA ALA A 67 -1.60 -8.60 11.79
C ALA A 67 -2.35 -9.94 11.90
N HIS A 68 -1.68 -11.08 11.75
CA HIS A 68 -2.24 -12.32 12.30
C HIS A 68 -2.03 -12.36 13.82
N HIS A 69 -3.04 -11.80 14.48
CA HIS A 69 -3.42 -11.93 15.88
C HIS A 69 -3.29 -13.38 16.37
N HIS A 70 -2.36 -13.65 17.29
CA HIS A 70 -2.35 -14.86 18.10
C HIS A 70 -2.59 -14.48 19.56
N GLU A 71 -3.83 -14.63 19.99
CA GLU A 71 -4.26 -14.56 21.39
C GLU A 71 -3.63 -15.75 22.15
N PRO A 72 -2.89 -15.51 23.25
CA PRO A 72 -2.32 -16.61 24.03
C PRO A 72 -3.43 -17.27 24.87
N PRO A 73 -3.37 -18.60 25.11
CA PRO A 73 -4.38 -19.27 25.90
C PRO A 73 -4.28 -18.80 27.36
N ALA A 74 -5.41 -18.44 27.95
CA ALA A 74 -5.55 -18.30 29.40
C ALA A 74 -5.18 -19.63 30.07
N GLN A 75 -4.19 -19.62 30.96
CA GLN A 75 -3.87 -20.74 31.84
C GLN A 75 -3.71 -20.20 33.26
N GLY A 76 -4.43 -20.85 34.18
CA GLY A 76 -4.67 -20.41 35.56
C GLY A 76 -3.54 -20.68 36.55
#